data_AF-A0A653MGF2-F1
#
_entry.id   AF-A0A653MGF2-F1
#
_cell.length_a   1.000
_cell.length_b   1.000
_cell.length_c   1.000
_cell.angle_alpha   90.00
_cell.angle_beta   90.00
_cell.angle_gamma   90.00
#
_symmetry.space_group_name_H-M   'P 1'
#
loop_
_entity.id
_entity.type
_entity.pdbx_description
1 polymer ?
#
loop_
_entity_poly.entity_id
_entity_poly.type
_entity_poly.pdbx_seq_one_letter_code
_entity_poly.pdbx_strand_id
1 'polypeptide(L)'
;MFALHVLNFINPNFENPDFEDPQSDASLNKQKVIDFAKKSRLTPQEFMNALDLVPRDELTTIEQRPNGEDFEKPLKLFSRIDSKNLIEIETAYIRYRSNNKLYEKGKEELKAFLMPPAQELTEAQKEAQNLKFLKEEYQRLQLRGFVLGSTVFYDLIRSNYKVINLAFVEKFMLNFKPEVFEDDKRSVEFHLASSKKIIKKDVLLAFKELFIEKYIEKAQLKNLSESDWIEHWQNVKKELNNN
;
A
#
# COMPACT_ATOMS: atom_id res chain seq x y z
N MET A 1 26.89 27.21 -7.36
CA MET A 1 25.53 27.28 -6.77
C MET A 1 25.49 26.78 -5.33
N PHE A 2 25.97 25.58 -5.01
CA PHE A 2 25.99 25.03 -3.64
C PHE A 2 26.47 26.02 -2.56
N ALA A 3 27.68 26.59 -2.71
CA ALA A 3 28.24 27.50 -1.72
C ALA A 3 27.34 28.72 -1.45
N LEU A 4 26.75 29.30 -2.49
CA LEU A 4 25.83 30.45 -2.35
C LEU A 4 24.55 30.07 -1.59
N HIS A 5 24.00 28.87 -1.84
CA HIS A 5 22.81 28.40 -1.12
C HIS A 5 23.09 28.20 0.37
N VAL A 6 24.24 27.62 0.71
CA VAL A 6 24.66 27.44 2.11
C VAL A 6 24.91 28.80 2.78
N LEU A 7 25.56 29.74 2.10
CA LEU A 7 25.80 31.10 2.61
C LEU A 7 24.47 31.81 2.93
N ASN A 8 23.53 31.81 1.98
CA ASN A 8 22.23 32.47 2.13
C ASN A 8 21.37 31.82 3.23
N PHE A 9 21.49 30.51 3.42
CA PHE A 9 20.75 29.79 4.46
C PHE A 9 21.25 30.14 5.87
N ILE A 10 22.58 30.17 6.06
CA ILE A 10 23.20 30.40 7.36
C ILE A 10 23.20 31.89 7.74
N ASN A 11 23.41 32.76 6.75
CA ASN A 11 23.41 34.21 6.96
C ASN A 11 22.66 34.90 5.82
N PRO A 12 21.32 35.08 5.94
CA PRO A 12 20.52 35.72 4.91
C PRO A 12 20.80 37.22 4.73
N ASN A 13 21.53 37.87 5.68
CA ASN A 13 21.84 39.30 5.66
C ASN A 13 23.13 39.65 4.88
N PHE A 14 23.56 38.82 3.92
CA PHE A 14 24.52 39.27 2.91
C PHE A 14 23.81 40.28 1.98
N GLU A 15 23.55 41.48 2.48
CA GLU A 15 23.10 42.62 1.68
C GLU A 15 24.29 43.08 0.83
N ASN A 16 24.30 42.72 -0.45
CA ASN A 16 25.37 43.01 -1.43
C ASN A 16 26.76 42.43 -1.08
N PRO A 17 26.93 41.11 -1.17
CA PRO A 17 28.25 40.49 -0.98
C PRO A 17 29.20 40.87 -2.12
N ASP A 18 30.29 41.56 -1.79
CA ASP A 18 31.39 41.80 -2.71
C ASP A 18 32.21 40.50 -2.86
N PHE A 19 31.87 39.69 -3.85
CA PHE A 19 32.63 38.47 -4.17
C PHE A 19 33.84 38.73 -5.08
N GLU A 20 34.04 39.97 -5.52
CA GLU A 20 35.15 40.35 -6.40
C GLU A 20 36.40 40.72 -5.60
N ASP A 21 36.24 41.29 -4.40
CA ASP A 21 37.33 41.45 -3.43
C ASP A 21 37.67 40.10 -2.76
N PRO A 22 38.89 39.55 -2.95
CA PRO A 22 39.32 38.31 -2.31
C PRO A 22 39.44 38.40 -0.78
N GLN A 23 39.56 39.61 -0.22
CA GLN A 23 39.67 39.84 1.22
C GLN A 23 38.32 40.09 1.90
N SER A 24 37.23 40.18 1.15
CA SER A 24 35.91 40.36 1.73
C SER A 24 35.47 39.14 2.54
N ASP A 25 34.68 39.38 3.59
CA ASP A 25 34.09 38.31 4.40
C ASP A 25 33.23 37.35 3.55
N ALA A 26 32.58 37.86 2.51
CA ALA A 26 31.78 37.06 1.59
C ALA A 26 32.64 36.09 0.77
N SER A 27 33.76 36.57 0.22
CA SER A 27 34.73 35.76 -0.53
C SER A 27 35.39 34.70 0.35
N LEU A 28 35.81 35.08 1.56
CA LEU A 28 36.42 34.16 2.52
C LEU A 28 35.45 33.07 2.98
N ASN A 29 34.19 33.42 3.28
CA ASN A 29 33.18 32.45 3.66
C ASN A 29 32.77 31.53 2.51
N LYS A 30 32.67 32.07 1.28
CA LYS A 30 32.45 31.26 0.07
C LYS A 30 33.55 30.23 -0.12
N GLN A 31 34.82 30.64 0.06
CA GLN A 31 35.96 29.75 -0.06
C GLN A 31 35.94 28.64 1.01
N LYS A 32 35.61 28.97 2.27
CA LYS A 32 35.44 27.96 3.34
C LYS A 32 34.39 26.91 3.00
N VAL A 33 33.24 27.32 2.47
CA VAL A 33 32.18 26.38 2.05
C VAL A 33 32.63 25.51 0.88
N ILE A 34 33.37 26.09 -0.08
CA ILE A 34 33.94 25.32 -1.21
C ILE A 34 34.94 24.28 -0.72
N ASP A 35 35.83 24.66 0.20
CA ASP A 35 36.85 23.75 0.73
C ASP A 35 36.26 22.67 1.63
N PHE A 36 35.20 22.98 2.37
CA PHE A 36 34.37 21.99 3.04
C PHE A 36 33.72 21.04 2.02
N ALA A 37 33.06 21.56 0.98
CA ALA A 37 32.35 20.76 -0.02
C ALA A 37 33.26 19.73 -0.71
N LYS A 38 34.52 20.10 -0.98
CA LYS A 38 35.52 19.18 -1.57
C LYS A 38 35.88 18.00 -0.67
N LYS A 39 35.71 18.14 0.65
CA LYS A 39 36.09 17.14 1.67
C LYS A 39 34.89 16.45 2.31
N SER A 40 33.69 16.97 2.09
CA SER A 40 32.47 16.43 2.67
C SER A 40 32.15 15.06 2.08
N ARG A 41 31.63 14.17 2.92
CA ARG A 41 31.13 12.85 2.54
C ARG A 41 29.69 12.89 2.06
N LEU A 42 29.03 14.04 2.20
CA LEU A 42 27.66 14.25 1.75
C LEU A 42 27.64 14.81 0.34
N THR A 43 26.69 14.35 -0.45
CA THR A 43 26.35 15.03 -1.70
C THR A 43 25.79 16.43 -1.41
N PRO A 44 25.87 17.38 -2.36
CA PRO A 44 25.30 18.71 -2.18
C PRO A 44 23.83 18.69 -1.75
N GLN A 45 23.02 17.78 -2.30
CA GLN A 45 21.60 17.64 -1.94
C GLN A 45 21.44 17.10 -0.51
N GLU A 46 22.21 16.09 -0.11
CA GLU A 46 22.18 15.57 1.26
C GLU A 46 22.57 16.63 2.29
N PHE A 47 23.53 17.50 1.96
CA PHE A 47 23.89 18.59 2.85
C PHE A 47 22.80 19.67 2.93
N MET A 48 22.12 19.99 1.82
CA MET A 48 20.95 20.88 1.87
C MET A 48 19.80 20.30 2.70
N ASN A 49 19.54 19.00 2.55
CA ASN A 49 18.56 18.31 3.39
C ASN A 49 18.96 18.37 4.87
N ALA A 50 20.26 18.22 5.18
CA ALA A 50 20.76 18.37 6.54
C ALA A 50 20.45 19.76 7.11
N LEU A 51 20.69 20.82 6.32
CA LEU A 51 20.38 22.20 6.71
C LEU A 51 18.89 22.41 7.01
N ASP A 52 17.99 21.82 6.21
CA ASP A 52 16.54 21.90 6.43
C ASP A 52 16.05 21.16 7.68
N LEU A 53 16.80 20.16 8.15
CA LEU A 53 16.50 19.38 9.34
C LEU A 53 16.98 20.03 10.65
N VAL A 54 18.01 20.88 10.60
CA VAL A 54 18.51 21.62 11.77
C VAL A 54 17.41 22.46 12.45
N PRO A 55 16.65 23.34 11.76
CA PRO A 55 15.63 24.16 12.41
C PRO A 55 14.42 23.37 12.92
N ARG A 56 14.31 22.08 12.56
CA ARG A 56 13.24 21.17 13.03
C ARG A 56 13.64 20.37 14.26
N ASP A 57 14.83 20.63 14.81
CA ASP A 57 15.43 19.88 15.92
C ASP A 57 15.57 18.37 15.64
N GLU A 58 15.61 17.98 14.35
CA GLU A 58 15.72 16.57 13.93
C GLU A 58 17.16 16.05 13.89
N LEU A 59 18.14 16.96 13.83
CA LEU A 59 19.57 16.61 13.92
C LEU A 59 20.06 16.82 15.34
N THR A 60 20.72 15.81 15.91
CA THR A 60 21.27 15.85 17.26
C THR A 60 22.79 15.72 17.28
N THR A 61 23.41 16.33 18.28
CA THR A 61 24.82 16.17 18.62
C THR A 61 24.94 15.41 19.94
N ILE A 62 26.05 14.69 20.13
CA ILE A 62 26.35 14.05 21.40
C ILE A 62 27.25 14.99 22.19
N GLU A 63 26.80 15.39 23.37
CA GLU A 63 27.59 16.11 24.36
C GLU A 63 27.77 15.20 25.60
N GLN A 64 28.87 15.39 26.33
CA GLN A 64 29.11 14.69 27.59
C GLN A 64 28.64 15.53 28.77
N ARG A 65 27.87 14.91 29.67
CA ARG A 65 27.50 15.50 30.95
C ARG A 65 28.70 15.54 31.90
N PRO A 66 28.65 16.36 32.96
CA PRO A 66 29.70 16.39 34.00
C PRO A 66 29.92 15.04 34.70
N ASN A 67 28.94 14.13 34.67
CA ASN A 67 29.03 12.78 35.22
C ASN A 67 29.62 11.75 34.23
N GLY A 68 30.03 12.17 33.03
CA GLY A 68 30.59 11.29 32.00
C GLY A 68 29.56 10.57 31.12
N GLU A 69 28.26 10.83 31.30
CA GLU A 69 27.22 10.25 30.43
C GLU A 69 27.05 11.06 29.14
N ASP A 70 27.02 10.35 28.01
CA ASP A 70 26.67 10.93 26.71
C ASP A 70 25.17 11.27 26.66
N PHE A 71 24.81 12.45 26.14
CA PHE A 71 23.43 12.82 25.88
C PHE A 71 23.27 13.48 24.52
N GLU A 72 22.11 13.27 23.92
CA GLU A 72 21.75 13.91 22.65
C GLU A 72 21.13 15.28 22.89
N LYS A 73 21.59 16.26 22.11
CA LYS A 73 21.09 17.63 22.13
C LYS A 73 20.77 18.07 20.71
N PRO A 74 19.65 18.77 20.47
CA PRO A 74 19.35 19.32 19.16
C PRO A 74 20.48 20.24 18.68
N LEU A 75 20.92 20.03 17.45
CA LEU A 75 21.88 20.87 16.77
C LEU A 75 21.23 22.22 16.49
N LYS A 76 21.89 23.31 16.88
CA LYS A 76 21.41 24.67 16.62
C LYS A 76 22.09 25.25 15.39
N LEU A 77 21.34 26.02 14.60
CA LEU A 77 21.92 26.81 13.52
C LEU A 77 22.89 27.85 14.08
N PHE A 78 24.02 28.00 13.41
CA PHE A 78 25.07 28.93 13.79
C PHE A 78 24.87 30.24 13.03
N SER A 79 25.19 31.37 13.65
CA SER A 79 25.11 32.69 13.01
C SER A 79 26.31 33.00 12.10
N ARG A 80 27.36 32.17 12.15
CA ARG A 80 28.61 32.35 11.40
C ARG A 80 29.03 31.06 10.73
N ILE A 81 29.66 31.21 9.57
CA ILE A 81 30.17 30.11 8.77
C ILE A 81 31.56 29.74 9.26
N ASP A 82 31.63 28.58 9.91
CA ASP A 82 32.84 27.96 10.40
C ASP A 82 32.89 26.51 9.89
N SER A 83 34.08 26.07 9.48
CA SER A 83 34.33 24.70 9.04
C SER A 83 33.93 23.69 10.10
N LYS A 84 34.13 24.01 11.39
CA LYS A 84 33.72 23.14 12.50
C LYS A 84 32.20 22.92 12.50
N ASN A 85 31.43 23.98 12.33
CA ASN A 85 29.97 23.95 12.31
C ASN A 85 29.43 23.14 11.13
N LEU A 86 30.05 23.28 9.95
CA LEU A 86 29.67 22.51 8.75
C LEU A 86 29.94 21.00 8.93
N ILE A 87 31.06 20.64 9.56
CA ILE A 87 31.40 19.25 9.89
C ILE A 87 30.41 18.67 10.92
N GLU A 88 29.95 19.48 11.87
CA GLU A 88 28.98 19.07 12.88
C GLU A 88 27.62 18.74 12.26
N ILE A 89 27.13 19.58 11.34
CA ILE A 89 25.92 19.33 10.54
C ILE A 89 26.06 18.05 9.72
N GLU A 90 27.20 17.87 9.04
CA GLU A 90 27.47 16.64 8.27
C GLU A 90 27.42 15.39 9.16
N THR A 91 28.10 15.44 10.30
CA THR A 91 28.20 14.30 11.22
C THR A 91 26.82 13.94 11.80
N ALA A 92 26.04 14.94 12.20
CA ALA A 92 24.69 14.74 12.71
C ALA A 92 23.76 14.12 11.65
N TYR A 93 23.83 14.57 10.40
CA TYR A 93 23.02 14.02 9.31
C TYR A 93 23.39 12.58 8.94
N ILE A 94 24.67 12.23 8.94
CA ILE A 94 25.12 10.84 8.72
C ILE A 94 24.54 9.91 9.78
N ARG A 95 24.51 10.35 11.05
CA ARG A 95 23.91 9.59 12.16
C ARG A 95 22.40 9.47 11.99
N TYR A 96 21.70 10.57 11.75
CA TYR A 96 20.26 10.60 11.48
C TYR A 96 19.87 9.62 10.37
N ARG A 97 20.59 9.63 9.25
CA ARG A 97 20.37 8.70 8.14
C ARG A 97 20.55 7.24 8.55
N SER A 98 21.57 6.96 9.35
CA SER A 98 21.86 5.60 9.82
C SER A 98 20.76 5.10 10.75
N ASN A 99 20.29 5.94 11.67
CA ASN A 99 19.20 5.64 12.59
C ASN A 99 17.87 5.43 11.84
N ASN A 100 17.55 6.28 10.86
CA ASN A 100 16.35 6.11 10.05
C ASN A 100 16.36 4.83 9.20
N LYS A 101 17.52 4.45 8.65
CA LYS A 101 17.65 3.16 7.95
C LYS A 101 17.39 1.98 8.87
N LEU A 102 17.89 2.02 10.11
CA LEU A 102 17.62 1.00 11.12
C LEU A 102 16.15 0.95 11.50
N TYR A 103 15.50 2.12 11.64
CA TYR A 103 14.08 2.23 11.94
C TYR A 103 13.22 1.61 10.84
N GLU A 104 13.43 1.98 9.57
CA GLU A 104 12.65 1.42 8.45
C GLU A 104 12.87 -0.09 8.32
N LYS A 105 14.10 -0.57 8.49
CA LYS A 105 14.37 -2.02 8.51
C LYS A 105 13.62 -2.73 9.64
N GLY A 106 13.65 -2.19 10.86
CA GLY A 106 12.92 -2.77 11.99
C GLY A 106 11.40 -2.77 11.77
N LYS A 107 10.87 -1.73 11.12
CA LYS A 107 9.46 -1.63 10.75
C LYS A 107 9.08 -2.67 9.69
N GLU A 108 9.93 -2.92 8.70
CA GLU A 108 9.75 -3.98 7.71
C GLU A 108 9.78 -5.37 8.35
N GLU A 109 10.72 -5.62 9.25
CA GLU A 109 10.82 -6.88 10.01
C GLU A 109 9.58 -7.12 10.88
N LEU A 110 9.09 -6.10 11.59
CA LEU A 110 7.86 -6.17 12.36
C LEU A 110 6.64 -6.43 11.46
N LYS A 111 6.57 -5.78 10.29
CA LYS A 111 5.49 -6.01 9.33
C LYS A 111 5.52 -7.43 8.80
N ALA A 112 6.69 -7.97 8.46
CA ALA A 112 6.85 -9.35 8.01
C ALA A 112 6.51 -10.37 9.11
N PHE A 113 6.82 -10.05 10.38
CA PHE A 113 6.45 -10.90 11.51
C PHE A 113 4.93 -10.92 11.76
N LEU A 114 4.28 -9.75 11.72
CA LEU A 114 2.83 -9.62 11.95
C LEU A 114 2.00 -10.09 10.75
N MET A 115 2.54 -9.95 9.54
CA MET A 115 1.92 -10.34 8.28
C MET A 115 2.94 -11.16 7.48
N PRO A 116 3.13 -12.45 7.82
CA PRO A 116 4.03 -13.30 7.06
C PRO A 116 3.63 -13.25 5.58
N PRO A 117 4.59 -13.10 4.65
CA PRO A 117 4.28 -13.04 3.24
C PRO A 117 3.46 -14.28 2.88
N ALA A 118 2.30 -14.06 2.25
CA ALA A 118 1.43 -15.15 1.84
C ALA A 118 2.27 -16.11 0.99
N GLN A 119 2.43 -17.33 1.47
CA GLN A 119 3.22 -18.35 0.79
C GLN A 119 2.61 -18.54 -0.59
N GLU A 120 3.34 -18.19 -1.65
CA GLU A 120 2.88 -18.45 -3.01
C GLU A 120 2.75 -19.96 -3.16
N LEU A 121 1.51 -20.44 -3.21
CA LEU A 121 1.21 -21.85 -3.37
C LEU A 121 1.87 -22.36 -4.66
N THR A 122 2.57 -23.49 -4.56
CA THR A 122 3.11 -24.17 -5.75
C THR A 122 1.98 -24.61 -6.67
N GLU A 123 2.26 -24.83 -7.96
CA GLU A 123 1.25 -25.26 -8.93
C GLU A 123 0.50 -26.52 -8.46
N ALA A 124 1.22 -27.51 -7.94
CA ALA A 124 0.64 -28.72 -7.37
C ALA A 124 -0.30 -28.44 -6.18
N GLN A 125 0.03 -27.47 -5.33
CA GLN A 125 -0.83 -27.08 -4.21
C GLN A 125 -2.09 -26.35 -4.67
N LYS A 126 -1.99 -25.52 -5.72
CA LYS A 126 -3.14 -24.85 -6.35
C LYS A 126 -4.08 -25.87 -6.99
N GLU A 127 -3.56 -26.88 -7.67
CA GLU A 127 -4.37 -27.95 -8.23
C GLU A 127 -5.08 -28.77 -7.16
N ALA A 128 -4.37 -29.12 -6.07
CA ALA A 128 -4.96 -29.83 -4.94
C ALA A 128 -6.08 -29.02 -4.26
N GLN A 129 -5.88 -27.71 -4.07
CA GLN A 129 -6.93 -26.83 -3.55
C GLN A 129 -8.13 -26.74 -4.49
N ASN A 130 -7.88 -26.63 -5.79
CA ASN A 130 -8.96 -26.57 -6.79
C ASN A 130 -9.78 -27.87 -6.81
N LEU A 131 -9.12 -29.02 -6.75
CA LEU A 131 -9.80 -30.32 -6.64
C LEU A 131 -10.64 -30.41 -5.37
N LYS A 132 -10.09 -29.99 -4.23
CA LYS A 132 -10.83 -29.95 -2.96
C LYS A 132 -12.06 -29.05 -3.06
N PHE A 133 -11.92 -27.86 -3.63
CA PHE A 133 -13.01 -26.93 -3.87
C PHE A 133 -14.12 -27.55 -4.73
N LEU A 134 -13.80 -28.16 -5.86
CA LEU A 134 -14.79 -28.77 -6.76
C LEU A 134 -15.58 -29.91 -6.07
N LYS A 135 -14.90 -30.71 -5.24
CA LYS A 135 -15.52 -31.78 -4.45
C LYS A 135 -16.49 -31.24 -3.41
N GLU A 136 -16.08 -30.22 -2.65
CA GLU A 136 -16.92 -29.59 -1.63
C GLU A 136 -18.17 -28.95 -2.26
N GLU A 137 -18.02 -28.30 -3.41
CA GLU A 137 -19.14 -27.70 -4.14
C GLU A 137 -20.09 -28.75 -4.72
N TYR A 138 -19.59 -29.89 -5.21
CA TYR A 138 -20.44 -31.01 -5.63
C TYR A 138 -21.27 -31.56 -4.47
N GLN A 139 -20.64 -31.79 -3.31
CA GLN A 139 -21.36 -32.25 -2.11
C GLN A 139 -22.45 -31.27 -1.68
N ARG A 140 -22.17 -29.96 -1.76
CA ARG A 140 -23.17 -28.91 -1.48
C ARG A 140 -24.30 -28.91 -2.49
N LEU A 141 -24.00 -29.06 -3.78
CA LEU A 141 -25.01 -29.15 -4.82
C LEU A 141 -25.96 -30.33 -4.58
N GLN A 142 -25.43 -31.48 -4.16
CA GLN A 142 -26.24 -32.66 -3.84
C GLN A 142 -27.08 -32.48 -2.58
N LEU A 143 -26.51 -31.92 -1.50
CA LEU A 143 -27.18 -31.78 -0.21
C LEU A 143 -28.16 -30.60 -0.14
N ARG A 144 -27.79 -29.46 -0.71
CA ARG A 144 -28.52 -28.18 -0.57
C ARG A 144 -29.15 -27.69 -1.86
N GLY A 145 -28.78 -28.27 -3.01
CA GLY A 145 -29.30 -27.88 -4.31
C GLY A 145 -28.63 -26.66 -4.95
N PHE A 146 -27.62 -26.06 -4.30
CA PHE A 146 -26.90 -24.90 -4.81
C PHE A 146 -25.40 -24.97 -4.51
N VAL A 147 -24.63 -24.16 -5.24
CA VAL A 147 -23.18 -23.96 -5.06
C VAL A 147 -22.91 -22.59 -4.43
N LEU A 148 -21.92 -22.50 -3.56
CA LEU A 148 -21.45 -21.24 -2.95
C LEU A 148 -20.37 -20.58 -3.81
N GLY A 149 -19.66 -21.36 -4.63
CA GLY A 149 -18.65 -20.92 -5.59
C GLY A 149 -19.18 -20.23 -6.84
N SER A 150 -20.42 -19.73 -6.83
CA SER A 150 -21.12 -19.21 -8.02
C SER A 150 -20.35 -18.12 -8.77
N THR A 151 -19.59 -17.28 -8.05
CA THR A 151 -18.74 -16.26 -8.67
C THR A 151 -17.59 -16.88 -9.48
N VAL A 152 -16.92 -17.89 -8.92
CA VAL A 152 -15.82 -18.61 -9.57
C VAL A 152 -16.33 -19.36 -10.80
N PHE A 153 -17.43 -20.10 -10.68
CA PHE A 153 -18.03 -20.81 -11.80
C PHE A 153 -18.52 -19.85 -12.89
N TYR A 154 -19.11 -18.72 -12.51
CA TYR A 154 -19.61 -17.73 -13.46
C TYR A 154 -18.46 -17.14 -14.29
N ASP A 155 -17.35 -16.79 -13.63
CA ASP A 155 -16.20 -16.23 -14.31
C ASP A 155 -15.56 -17.23 -15.31
N LEU A 156 -15.70 -18.53 -15.07
CA LEU A 156 -15.26 -19.59 -16.00
C LEU A 156 -16.11 -19.69 -17.27
N ILE A 157 -17.43 -19.48 -17.18
CA ILE A 157 -18.35 -19.70 -18.30
C ILE A 157 -18.77 -18.42 -19.02
N ARG A 158 -18.63 -17.25 -18.39
CA ARG A 158 -19.11 -15.97 -18.97
C ARG A 158 -18.50 -15.67 -20.34
N SER A 159 -17.25 -16.07 -20.58
CA SER A 159 -16.55 -15.91 -21.87
C SER A 159 -17.19 -16.70 -23.00
N ASN A 160 -17.90 -17.78 -22.69
CA ASN A 160 -18.54 -18.64 -23.67
C ASN A 160 -19.83 -18.02 -24.23
N TYR A 161 -20.36 -16.98 -23.59
CA TYR A 161 -21.60 -16.31 -23.98
C TYR A 161 -21.32 -14.98 -24.68
N LYS A 162 -20.78 -15.04 -25.91
CA LYS A 162 -20.48 -13.85 -26.74
C LYS A 162 -21.72 -13.14 -27.31
N VAL A 163 -22.85 -13.84 -27.37
CA VAL A 163 -24.12 -13.33 -27.95
C VAL A 163 -24.77 -12.26 -27.07
N ILE A 164 -24.56 -12.35 -25.75
CA ILE A 164 -25.08 -11.39 -24.79
C ILE A 164 -23.92 -10.52 -24.32
N ASN A 165 -24.09 -9.20 -24.33
CA ASN A 165 -23.09 -8.29 -23.75
C ASN A 165 -23.16 -8.35 -22.22
N LEU A 166 -22.61 -9.42 -21.64
CA LEU A 166 -22.56 -9.63 -20.19
C LEU A 166 -21.82 -8.48 -19.48
N ALA A 167 -20.83 -7.86 -20.12
CA ALA A 167 -20.13 -6.71 -19.56
C ALA A 167 -21.06 -5.51 -19.34
N PHE A 168 -22.05 -5.28 -20.21
CA PHE A 168 -23.08 -4.26 -19.99
C PHE A 168 -23.97 -4.62 -18.79
N VAL A 169 -24.43 -5.88 -18.71
CA VAL A 169 -25.29 -6.37 -17.62
C VAL A 169 -24.58 -6.27 -16.27
N GLU A 170 -23.33 -6.71 -16.19
CA GLU A 170 -22.50 -6.62 -14.99
C GLU A 170 -22.34 -5.16 -14.53
N LYS A 171 -22.01 -4.25 -15.45
CA LYS A 171 -21.87 -2.81 -15.14
C LYS A 171 -23.19 -2.19 -14.69
N PHE A 172 -24.31 -2.59 -15.28
CA PHE A 172 -25.62 -2.10 -14.86
C PHE A 172 -25.93 -2.56 -13.44
N MET A 173 -25.77 -3.85 -13.16
CA MET A 173 -26.09 -4.44 -11.85
C MET A 173 -25.15 -3.97 -10.74
N LEU A 174 -23.88 -3.67 -11.05
CA LEU A 174 -22.94 -3.08 -10.10
C LEU A 174 -23.40 -1.69 -9.62
N ASN A 175 -24.03 -0.92 -10.53
CA ASN A 175 -24.52 0.43 -10.24
C ASN A 175 -25.96 0.44 -9.72
N PHE A 176 -26.70 -0.64 -9.92
CA PHE A 176 -28.08 -0.78 -9.47
C PHE A 176 -28.14 -1.16 -7.99
N LYS A 177 -28.57 -0.22 -7.15
CA LYS A 177 -28.76 -0.41 -5.70
C LYS A 177 -30.25 -0.42 -5.39
N PRO A 178 -30.94 -1.57 -5.50
CA PRO A 178 -32.36 -1.61 -5.20
C PRO A 178 -32.56 -1.37 -3.70
N GLU A 179 -33.45 -0.44 -3.39
CA GLU A 179 -33.99 -0.29 -2.05
C GLU A 179 -35.05 -1.36 -1.86
N VAL A 180 -34.66 -2.49 -1.27
CA VAL A 180 -35.61 -3.55 -0.91
C VAL A 180 -36.08 -3.30 0.53
N PHE A 181 -37.38 -3.11 0.70
CA PHE A 181 -38.01 -3.04 2.01
C PHE A 181 -38.36 -4.45 2.46
N GLU A 182 -37.83 -4.88 3.60
CA GLU A 182 -38.33 -6.08 4.29
C GLU A 182 -39.66 -5.68 4.95
N ASP A 183 -40.78 -6.19 4.43
CA ASP A 183 -42.07 -6.09 5.11
C ASP A 183 -42.11 -7.16 6.22
N ASP A 184 -41.40 -6.89 7.31
CA ASP A 184 -41.60 -7.63 8.54
C ASP A 184 -42.99 -7.33 9.08
N LYS A 185 -43.77 -8.40 9.23
CA LYS A 185 -45.12 -8.46 9.79
C LYS A 185 -45.36 -7.37 10.84
N ARG A 186 -46.34 -6.50 10.58
CA ARG A 186 -46.83 -5.45 11.52
C ARG A 186 -46.89 -5.99 12.96
N SER A 187 -45.93 -5.62 13.80
CA SER A 187 -46.10 -5.71 15.25
C SER A 187 -47.08 -4.61 15.67
N VAL A 188 -48.04 -4.96 16.53
CA VAL A 188 -49.13 -4.07 16.97
C VAL A 188 -48.70 -3.22 18.17
N GLU A 189 -47.39 -3.12 18.45
CA GLU A 189 -46.87 -2.36 19.58
C GLU A 189 -46.38 -0.98 19.15
N PHE A 190 -47.10 0.04 19.62
CA PHE A 190 -47.04 1.44 19.22
C PHE A 190 -45.74 2.19 19.58
N HIS A 191 -44.66 1.49 19.96
CA HIS A 191 -43.45 2.12 20.53
C HIS A 191 -42.12 1.75 19.87
N LEU A 192 -42.10 1.06 18.74
CA LEU A 192 -40.89 0.97 17.92
C LEU A 192 -41.20 1.61 16.57
N ALA A 193 -40.70 2.83 16.37
CA ALA A 193 -40.49 3.35 15.04
C ALA A 193 -39.53 2.37 14.32
N SER A 194 -40.12 1.37 13.68
CA SER A 194 -39.43 0.40 12.84
C SER A 194 -38.88 1.16 11.65
N SER A 195 -37.67 1.70 11.81
CA SER A 195 -36.86 2.14 10.69
C SER A 195 -36.62 0.89 9.84
N LYS A 196 -37.41 0.74 8.78
CA LYS A 196 -37.26 -0.33 7.78
C LYS A 196 -35.78 -0.47 7.45
N LYS A 197 -35.20 -1.63 7.75
CA LYS A 197 -33.77 -1.87 7.53
C LYS A 197 -33.55 -1.98 6.03
N ILE A 198 -32.95 -0.96 5.43
CA ILE A 198 -32.55 -1.02 4.01
C ILE A 198 -31.36 -1.97 3.93
N ILE A 199 -31.58 -3.20 3.49
CA ILE A 199 -30.50 -4.12 3.17
C ILE A 199 -30.10 -3.83 1.72
N LYS A 200 -28.88 -3.34 1.53
CA LYS A 200 -28.27 -3.27 0.20
C LYS A 200 -27.99 -4.69 -0.26
N LYS A 201 -28.90 -5.28 -1.04
CA LYS A 201 -28.68 -6.59 -1.65
C LYS A 201 -27.66 -6.43 -2.77
N ASP A 202 -26.64 -7.29 -2.78
CA ASP A 202 -25.71 -7.37 -3.91
C ASP A 202 -26.42 -8.04 -5.09
N VAL A 203 -26.93 -7.21 -6.00
CA VAL A 203 -27.69 -7.66 -7.18
C VAL A 203 -26.81 -8.42 -8.16
N LEU A 204 -25.53 -8.03 -8.26
CA LEU A 204 -24.58 -8.71 -9.12
C LEU A 204 -24.32 -10.12 -8.62
N LEU A 205 -24.14 -10.29 -7.31
CA LEU A 205 -24.00 -11.61 -6.70
C LEU A 205 -25.24 -12.47 -6.96
N ALA A 206 -26.44 -11.94 -6.70
CA ALA A 206 -27.69 -12.66 -6.92
C ALA A 206 -27.88 -13.08 -8.39
N PHE A 207 -27.46 -12.23 -9.34
CA PHE A 207 -27.45 -12.57 -10.76
C PHE A 207 -26.48 -13.70 -11.07
N LYS A 208 -25.25 -13.65 -10.55
CA LYS A 208 -24.25 -14.72 -10.74
C LYS A 208 -24.74 -16.06 -10.18
N GLU A 209 -25.36 -16.05 -9.00
CA GLU A 209 -25.98 -17.23 -8.39
C GLU A 209 -27.09 -17.81 -9.29
N LEU A 210 -28.03 -16.98 -9.74
CA LEU A 210 -29.12 -17.41 -10.62
C LEU A 210 -28.60 -17.92 -11.96
N PHE A 211 -27.58 -17.28 -12.52
CA PHE A 211 -26.97 -17.68 -13.79
C PHE A 211 -26.37 -19.09 -13.68
N ILE A 212 -25.63 -19.35 -12.59
CA ILE A 212 -25.03 -20.67 -12.35
C ILE A 212 -26.09 -21.73 -12.07
N GLU A 213 -27.11 -21.41 -11.28
CA GLU A 213 -28.23 -22.32 -11.05
C GLU A 213 -28.88 -22.75 -12.37
N LYS A 214 -29.18 -21.80 -13.26
CA LYS A 214 -29.75 -22.11 -14.59
C LYS A 214 -28.79 -22.84 -15.51
N TYR A 215 -27.49 -22.58 -15.41
CA TYR A 215 -26.49 -23.35 -16.13
C TYR A 215 -26.45 -24.81 -15.67
N ILE A 216 -26.42 -25.05 -14.35
CA ILE A 216 -26.44 -26.39 -13.74
C ILE A 216 -27.71 -27.16 -14.15
N GLU A 217 -28.87 -26.51 -14.11
CA GLU A 217 -30.15 -27.10 -14.55
C GLU A 217 -30.08 -27.49 -16.03
N LYS A 218 -29.66 -26.56 -16.91
CA LYS A 218 -29.62 -26.78 -18.36
C LYS A 218 -28.62 -27.87 -18.76
N ALA A 219 -27.45 -27.88 -18.15
CA ALA A 219 -26.41 -28.89 -18.39
C ALA A 219 -26.62 -30.18 -17.60
N GLN A 220 -27.71 -30.27 -16.81
CA GLN A 220 -28.04 -31.43 -15.96
C GLN A 220 -26.90 -31.87 -15.04
N LEU A 221 -26.08 -30.91 -14.57
CA LEU A 221 -24.86 -31.22 -13.82
C LEU A 221 -25.13 -31.88 -12.46
N LYS A 222 -26.35 -31.72 -11.93
CA LYS A 222 -26.80 -32.39 -10.71
C LYS A 222 -26.89 -33.92 -10.85
N ASN A 223 -27.09 -34.42 -12.08
CA ASN A 223 -27.22 -35.84 -12.36
C ASN A 223 -25.88 -36.53 -12.65
N LEU A 224 -24.80 -35.75 -12.75
CA LEU A 224 -23.46 -36.25 -13.00
C LEU A 224 -22.87 -36.92 -11.76
N SER A 225 -21.93 -37.83 -11.99
CA SER A 225 -21.08 -38.34 -10.91
C SER A 225 -20.09 -37.26 -10.44
N GLU A 226 -19.48 -37.45 -9.27
CA GLU A 226 -18.45 -36.52 -8.76
C GLU A 226 -17.27 -36.38 -9.75
N SER A 227 -16.87 -37.48 -10.40
CA SER A 227 -15.78 -37.46 -11.39
C SER A 227 -16.17 -36.65 -12.62
N ASP A 228 -17.38 -36.84 -13.15
CA ASP A 228 -17.84 -36.14 -14.35
C ASP A 228 -18.06 -34.64 -14.05
N TRP A 229 -18.49 -34.30 -12.84
CA TRP A 229 -18.57 -32.91 -12.37
C TRP A 229 -17.21 -32.24 -12.36
N ILE A 230 -16.19 -32.89 -11.79
CA ILE A 230 -14.83 -32.35 -11.76
C ILE A 230 -14.28 -32.19 -13.17
N GLU A 231 -14.46 -33.21 -14.02
CA GLU A 231 -13.99 -33.19 -15.41
C GLU A 231 -14.65 -32.07 -16.21
N HIS A 232 -15.97 -31.87 -16.07
CA HIS A 232 -16.69 -30.79 -16.72
C HIS A 232 -16.05 -29.43 -16.45
N TRP A 233 -15.82 -29.08 -15.18
CA TRP A 233 -15.25 -27.78 -14.82
C TRP A 233 -13.76 -27.64 -15.19
N GLN A 234 -13.00 -28.74 -15.18
CA GLN A 234 -11.63 -28.73 -15.67
C GLN A 234 -11.57 -28.48 -17.18
N ASN A 235 -12.49 -29.06 -17.96
CA ASN A 235 -12.57 -28.86 -19.40
C ASN A 235 -12.96 -27.42 -19.74
N VAL A 236 -13.97 -26.86 -19.08
CA VAL A 236 -14.34 -25.44 -19.22
C VAL A 236 -13.13 -24.52 -18.94
N LYS A 237 -12.35 -24.82 -17.89
CA LYS A 237 -11.14 -24.05 -17.56
C LYS A 237 -10.05 -24.16 -18.63
N LYS A 238 -9.86 -25.34 -19.24
CA LYS A 238 -8.91 -25.53 -20.35
C LYS A 238 -9.34 -24.75 -21.60
N GLU A 239 -10.63 -24.77 -21.93
CA GLU A 239 -11.18 -24.01 -23.05
C GLU A 239 -11.00 -22.49 -22.89
N LEU A 240 -11.09 -21.99 -21.65
CA LEU A 240 -10.82 -20.59 -21.33
C LEU A 240 -9.35 -20.21 -21.57
N ASN A 241 -8.41 -21.08 -21.19
CA ASN A 241 -6.98 -20.80 -21.35
C ASN A 241 -6.48 -20.90 -22.80
N ASN A 242 -7.25 -21.55 -23.68
CA ASN A 242 -6.90 -21.76 -25.09
C ASN A 242 -7.50 -20.71 -26.05
N ASN A 243 -8.34 -19.79 -25.55
CA ASN A 243 -9.00 -18.73 -26.31
C ASN A 243 -8.49 -17.34 -25.91
#